data_AF-A0A2V9B994-F1
#
_entry.id   AF-A0A2V9B994-F1
#
_cell.length_a   1.000
_cell.length_b   1.000
_cell.length_c   1.000
_cell.angle_alpha   90.00
_cell.angle_beta   90.00
_cell.angle_gamma   90.00
#
_symmetry.space_group_name_H-M   'P 1'
#
loop_
_entity.id
_entity.type
_entity.pdbx_description
1 polymer ?
#
loop_
_entity_poly.entity_id
_entity_poly.type
_entity_poly.pdbx_seq_one_letter_code
_entity_poly.pdbx_strand_id
1 'polypeptide(L)'
;MAKQALRELYVDELRDLYDAENRLVKALPKLAKEAQSQELRSGIEEHLKQTRGHVDRLRQIFEAMGERPGGKKCAGMVGLIQEGDEMMDEEFEDGVKDAALISAAQRVEHYEIAAYGCVKTWAGLLGEKEAQDLLERTLNEEKEADQKLTEIAGEINVQAMSETQTSESGSESEEEEQKPATRSRGKARSARA
;
A
#
# COMPACT_ATOMS: atom_id res chain seq x y z
N MET A 1 -9.90 -16.09 36.72
CA MET A 1 -10.41 -16.61 35.44
C MET A 1 -10.29 -15.56 34.34
N ALA A 2 -11.09 -14.48 34.33
CA ALA A 2 -11.05 -13.48 33.23
C ALA A 2 -9.69 -12.77 33.03
N LYS A 3 -9.02 -12.31 34.10
CA LYS A 3 -7.69 -11.67 34.00
C LYS A 3 -6.64 -12.61 33.40
N GLN A 4 -6.69 -13.89 33.76
CA GLN A 4 -5.77 -14.91 33.25
C GLN A 4 -6.04 -15.19 31.76
N ALA A 5 -7.31 -15.35 31.38
CA ALA A 5 -7.70 -15.51 29.98
C ALA A 5 -7.28 -14.31 29.11
N LEU A 6 -7.39 -13.07 29.64
CA LEU A 6 -6.91 -11.88 28.95
C LEU A 6 -5.39 -11.87 28.81
N ARG A 7 -4.64 -12.34 29.81
CA ARG A 7 -3.18 -12.48 29.73
C ARG A 7 -2.78 -13.49 28.66
N GLU A 8 -3.49 -14.62 28.57
CA GLU A 8 -3.26 -15.64 27.55
C GLU A 8 -3.53 -15.10 26.14
N LEU A 9 -4.65 -14.40 25.93
CA LEU A 9 -4.96 -13.73 24.67
C LEU A 9 -3.91 -12.68 24.32
N TYR A 10 -3.50 -11.85 25.27
CA TYR A 10 -2.46 -10.83 25.07
C TYR A 10 -1.13 -11.44 24.61
N VAL A 11 -0.67 -12.52 25.24
CA VAL A 11 0.54 -13.23 24.82
C VAL A 11 0.39 -13.81 23.41
N ASP A 12 -0.77 -14.39 23.11
CA ASP A 12 -1.03 -14.99 21.79
C ASP A 12 -1.06 -13.95 20.66
N GLU A 13 -1.62 -12.76 20.92
CA GLU A 13 -1.64 -11.65 19.96
C GLU A 13 -0.27 -10.98 19.81
N LEU A 14 0.54 -10.90 20.87
CA LEU A 14 1.94 -10.48 20.73
C LEU A 14 2.76 -11.44 19.86
N ARG A 15 2.49 -12.76 19.92
CA ARG A 15 3.15 -13.75 19.05
C ARG A 15 2.69 -13.61 17.60
N ASP A 16 1.43 -13.26 17.40
CA ASP A 16 0.88 -12.95 16.07
C ASP A 16 1.60 -11.74 15.45
N LEU A 17 1.64 -10.62 16.18
CA LEU A 17 2.37 -9.41 15.78
C LEU A 17 3.85 -9.70 15.52
N TYR A 18 4.51 -10.47 16.39
CA TYR A 18 5.91 -10.81 16.17
C TYR A 18 6.14 -11.59 14.87
N ASP A 19 5.26 -12.52 14.49
CA ASP A 19 5.35 -13.19 13.18
C ASP A 19 5.00 -12.24 12.03
N ALA A 20 4.01 -11.36 12.19
CA ALA A 20 3.62 -10.36 11.20
C ALA A 20 4.81 -9.44 10.82
N GLU A 21 5.44 -8.84 11.82
CA GLU A 21 6.58 -7.94 11.69
C GLU A 21 7.78 -8.61 11.00
N ASN A 22 8.08 -9.86 11.39
CA ASN A 22 9.16 -10.63 10.74
C ASN A 22 8.87 -10.98 9.28
N ARG A 23 7.59 -11.04 8.88
CA ARG A 23 7.22 -11.19 7.46
C ARG A 23 7.36 -9.87 6.73
N LEU A 24 6.93 -8.77 7.32
CA LEU A 24 7.08 -7.44 6.73
C LEU A 24 8.53 -7.07 6.49
N VAL A 25 9.43 -7.38 7.43
CA VAL A 25 10.89 -7.22 7.23
C VAL A 25 11.40 -7.90 5.94
N LYS A 26 10.74 -8.98 5.50
CA LYS A 26 11.08 -9.70 4.26
C LYS A 26 10.32 -9.19 3.04
N ALA A 27 9.11 -8.68 3.21
CA ALA A 27 8.25 -8.22 2.12
C ALA A 27 8.59 -6.77 1.67
N LEU A 28 8.85 -5.87 2.62
CA LEU A 28 9.11 -4.45 2.34
C LEU A 28 10.27 -4.20 1.35
N PRO A 29 11.39 -4.95 1.36
CA PRO A 29 12.43 -4.79 0.32
C PRO A 29 11.94 -5.07 -1.10
N LYS A 30 11.01 -6.03 -1.28
CA LYS A 30 10.39 -6.30 -2.57
C LYS A 30 9.50 -5.13 -2.97
N LEU A 31 8.66 -4.65 -2.06
CA LEU A 31 7.75 -3.53 -2.29
C LEU A 31 8.50 -2.24 -2.69
N ALA A 32 9.59 -1.90 -1.97
CA ALA A 32 10.42 -0.73 -2.27
C ALA A 32 11.05 -0.79 -3.68
N LYS A 33 11.40 -1.99 -4.13
CA LYS A 33 11.98 -2.20 -5.47
C LYS A 33 10.95 -1.97 -6.58
N GLU A 34 9.69 -2.31 -6.33
CA GLU A 34 8.61 -2.16 -7.31
C GLU A 34 8.10 -0.73 -7.42
N ALA A 35 8.29 0.10 -6.38
CA ALA A 35 7.92 1.51 -6.38
C ALA A 35 8.69 2.30 -7.46
N GLN A 36 7.95 3.05 -8.29
CA GLN A 36 8.51 3.91 -9.33
C GLN A 36 8.88 5.30 -8.78
N SER A 37 8.02 5.85 -7.92
CA SER A 37 8.24 7.11 -7.21
C SER A 37 9.38 6.95 -6.20
N GLN A 38 10.33 7.89 -6.27
CA GLN A 38 11.44 7.95 -5.33
C GLN A 38 10.94 8.26 -3.90
N GLU A 39 9.86 9.02 -3.76
CA GLU A 39 9.27 9.34 -2.46
C GLU A 39 8.63 8.10 -1.83
N LEU A 40 7.81 7.38 -2.59
CA LEU A 40 7.19 6.12 -2.12
C LEU A 40 8.26 5.10 -1.73
N ARG A 41 9.29 4.90 -2.58
CA ARG A 41 10.41 4.01 -2.28
C ARG A 41 11.09 4.39 -0.97
N SER A 42 11.39 5.68 -0.78
CA SER A 42 12.07 6.18 0.42
C SER A 42 11.20 5.99 1.66
N GLY A 43 9.88 6.19 1.54
CA GLY A 43 8.91 5.94 2.61
C GLY A 43 8.91 4.48 3.05
N ILE A 44 8.87 3.53 2.10
CA ILE A 44 8.91 2.09 2.39
C ILE A 44 10.25 1.67 3.01
N GLU A 45 11.37 2.21 2.52
CA GLU A 45 12.70 1.93 3.06
C GLU A 45 12.87 2.45 4.50
N GLU A 46 12.28 3.59 4.82
CA GLU A 46 12.24 4.11 6.18
C GLU A 46 11.35 3.24 7.07
N HIS A 47 10.16 2.89 6.60
CA HIS A 47 9.25 2.01 7.34
C HIS A 47 9.92 0.66 7.64
N LEU A 48 10.66 0.06 6.70
CA LEU A 48 11.46 -1.15 6.96
C LEU A 48 12.45 -1.01 8.14
N LYS A 49 13.03 0.18 8.35
CA LYS A 49 13.89 0.41 9.53
C LYS A 49 13.06 0.45 10.81
N GLN A 50 11.87 1.06 10.76
CA GLN A 50 10.92 1.09 11.88
C GLN A 50 10.45 -0.33 12.22
N THR A 51 9.99 -1.12 11.24
CA THR A 51 9.58 -2.54 11.38
C THR A 51 10.64 -3.39 12.08
N ARG A 52 11.93 -3.21 11.75
CA ARG A 52 13.02 -3.91 12.47
C ARG A 52 13.09 -3.49 13.95
N GLY A 53 12.90 -2.21 14.22
CA GLY A 53 12.77 -1.69 15.58
C GLY A 53 11.53 -2.24 16.31
N HIS A 54 10.42 -2.43 15.61
CA HIS A 54 9.19 -3.01 16.16
C HIS A 54 9.40 -4.45 16.59
N VAL A 55 10.05 -5.27 15.75
CA VAL A 55 10.47 -6.63 16.11
C VAL A 55 11.30 -6.62 17.39
N ASP A 56 12.25 -5.70 17.52
CA ASP A 56 13.11 -5.62 18.71
C ASP A 56 12.38 -5.14 19.96
N ARG A 57 11.37 -4.26 19.84
CA ARG A 57 10.49 -3.90 20.95
C ARG A 57 9.64 -5.08 21.41
N LEU A 58 9.10 -5.86 20.47
CA LEU A 58 8.37 -7.08 20.81
C LEU A 58 9.28 -8.08 21.54
N ARG A 59 10.53 -8.28 21.09
CA ARG A 59 11.51 -9.11 21.82
C ARG A 59 11.70 -8.63 23.25
N GLN A 60 11.89 -7.32 23.48
CA GLN A 60 12.05 -6.76 24.82
C GLN A 60 10.83 -7.04 25.71
N ILE A 61 9.61 -6.92 25.15
CA ILE A 61 8.38 -7.26 25.87
C ILE A 61 8.35 -8.74 26.27
N PHE A 62 8.68 -9.64 25.34
CA PHE A 62 8.73 -11.08 25.62
C PHE A 62 9.79 -11.45 26.66
N GLU A 63 10.98 -10.83 26.59
CA GLU A 63 12.06 -11.01 27.57
C GLU A 63 11.62 -10.56 28.98
N ALA A 64 11.00 -9.39 29.11
CA ALA A 64 10.48 -8.89 30.38
C ALA A 64 9.40 -9.81 30.97
N MET A 65 8.61 -10.48 30.12
CA MET A 65 7.58 -11.42 30.53
C MET A 65 8.12 -12.84 30.84
N GLY A 66 9.37 -13.14 30.49
CA GLY A 66 9.92 -14.49 30.57
C GLY A 66 9.30 -15.48 29.57
N GLU A 67 8.76 -14.96 28.47
CA GLU A 67 8.04 -15.72 27.43
C GLU A 67 8.85 -15.76 26.12
N ARG A 68 8.50 -16.68 25.20
CA ARG A 68 9.13 -16.75 23.87
C ARG A 68 8.27 -16.08 22.80
N PRO A 69 8.86 -15.25 21.90
CA PRO A 69 8.12 -14.46 20.90
C PRO A 69 7.56 -15.26 19.71
N GLY A 70 7.98 -16.51 19.54
CA GLY A 70 7.55 -17.35 18.41
C GLY A 70 6.45 -18.36 18.74
N GLY A 71 6.15 -19.21 17.76
CA GLY A 71 5.23 -20.35 17.90
C GLY A 71 3.84 -20.15 17.30
N LYS A 72 3.57 -18.97 16.72
CA LYS A 72 2.33 -18.66 15.98
C LYS A 72 2.68 -18.16 14.59
N LYS A 73 1.82 -18.49 13.63
CA LYS A 73 1.84 -17.93 12.27
C LYS A 73 0.73 -16.90 12.18
N CYS A 74 1.06 -15.67 11.81
CA CYS A 74 0.10 -14.62 11.52
C CYS A 74 -0.57 -14.89 10.16
N ALA A 75 -1.79 -15.41 10.20
CA ALA A 75 -2.55 -15.68 8.99
C ALA A 75 -3.01 -14.38 8.29
N GLY A 76 -3.35 -13.35 9.07
CA GLY A 76 -3.77 -12.05 8.56
C GLY A 76 -2.69 -11.40 7.71
N MET A 77 -1.48 -11.25 8.26
CA MET A 77 -0.35 -10.67 7.53
C MET A 77 0.06 -11.49 6.31
N VAL A 78 -0.02 -12.82 6.39
CA VAL A 78 0.22 -13.68 5.21
C VAL A 78 -0.78 -13.38 4.09
N GLY A 79 -2.06 -13.21 4.42
CA GLY A 79 -3.08 -12.87 3.44
C GLY A 79 -2.83 -11.50 2.83
N LEU A 80 -2.49 -10.49 3.63
CA LEU A 80 -2.22 -9.13 3.15
C LEU A 80 -0.98 -9.06 2.23
N ILE A 81 0.10 -9.75 2.60
CA ILE A 81 1.29 -9.84 1.75
C ILE A 81 0.96 -10.57 0.45
N GLN A 82 0.20 -11.65 0.51
CA GLN A 82 -0.21 -12.41 -0.68
C GLN A 82 -1.07 -11.55 -1.62
N GLU A 83 -2.00 -10.76 -1.06
CA GLU A 83 -2.83 -9.84 -1.83
C GLU A 83 -2.00 -8.73 -2.47
N GLY A 84 -1.01 -8.18 -1.76
CA GLY A 84 -0.06 -7.23 -2.34
C GLY A 84 0.80 -7.86 -3.44
N ASP A 85 1.23 -9.10 -3.27
CA ASP A 85 1.97 -9.85 -4.29
C ASP A 85 1.14 -10.11 -5.55
N GLU A 86 -0.12 -10.53 -5.40
CA GLU A 86 -1.06 -10.74 -6.51
C GLU A 86 -1.33 -9.43 -7.26
N MET A 87 -1.51 -8.34 -6.53
CA MET A 87 -1.69 -7.02 -7.12
C MET A 87 -0.45 -6.59 -7.93
N MET A 88 0.77 -6.85 -7.43
CA MET A 88 2.01 -6.53 -8.16
C MET A 88 2.23 -7.37 -9.42
N ASP A 89 1.58 -8.53 -9.54
CA ASP A 89 1.65 -9.38 -10.73
C ASP A 89 0.66 -8.93 -11.83
N GLU A 90 -0.24 -7.99 -11.54
CA GLU A 90 -1.14 -7.37 -12.53
C GLU A 90 -0.40 -6.35 -13.43
N GLU A 91 -0.80 -6.27 -14.70
CA GLU A 91 -0.30 -5.23 -15.62
C GLU A 91 -1.05 -3.92 -15.38
N PHE A 92 -0.38 -2.96 -14.74
CA PHE A 92 -0.86 -1.59 -14.60
C PHE A 92 -0.22 -0.66 -15.63
N GLU A 93 -0.95 0.40 -16.00
CA GLU A 93 -0.34 1.57 -16.61
C GLU A 93 0.70 2.16 -15.66
N ASP A 94 1.79 2.74 -16.19
CA ASP A 94 2.93 3.20 -15.40
C ASP A 94 2.51 4.15 -14.25
N GLY A 95 1.52 5.03 -14.47
CA GLY A 95 0.99 5.92 -13.43
C GLY A 95 0.15 5.25 -12.33
N VAL A 96 -0.38 4.03 -12.55
CA VAL A 96 -1.32 3.36 -11.61
C VAL A 96 -0.59 2.39 -10.66
N LYS A 97 0.60 1.92 -11.04
CA LYS A 97 1.34 0.92 -10.25
C LYS A 97 1.62 1.40 -8.82
N ASP A 98 2.11 2.62 -8.64
CA ASP A 98 2.40 3.14 -7.30
C ASP A 98 1.14 3.35 -6.45
N ALA A 99 0.00 3.69 -7.07
CA ALA A 99 -1.27 3.76 -6.37
C ALA A 99 -1.70 2.38 -5.82
N ALA A 100 -1.47 1.32 -6.60
CA ALA A 100 -1.69 -0.06 -6.17
C ALA A 100 -0.77 -0.45 -5.00
N LEU A 101 0.53 -0.14 -5.09
CA LEU A 101 1.48 -0.38 -4.00
C LEU A 101 1.10 0.34 -2.71
N ILE A 102 0.67 1.61 -2.81
CA ILE A 102 0.20 2.37 -1.65
C ILE A 102 -1.04 1.73 -1.05
N SER A 103 -2.02 1.32 -1.88
CA SER A 103 -3.21 0.66 -1.39
C SER A 103 -2.89 -0.62 -0.62
N ALA A 104 -1.98 -1.45 -1.14
CA ALA A 104 -1.53 -2.65 -0.45
C ALA A 104 -0.82 -2.33 0.89
N ALA A 105 0.07 -1.33 0.89
CA ALA A 105 0.79 -0.90 2.09
C ALA A 105 -0.17 -0.37 3.17
N GLN A 106 -1.12 0.49 2.84
CA GLN A 106 -2.07 1.04 3.82
C GLN A 106 -2.93 -0.04 4.48
N ARG A 107 -3.27 -1.11 3.76
CA ARG A 107 -4.02 -2.25 4.34
C ARG A 107 -3.20 -3.01 5.37
N VAL A 108 -1.88 -3.11 5.17
CA VAL A 108 -0.93 -3.62 6.17
C VAL A 108 -0.92 -2.69 7.38
N GLU A 109 -0.73 -1.38 7.18
CA GLU A 109 -0.70 -0.41 8.30
C GLU A 109 -1.99 -0.47 9.13
N HIS A 110 -3.16 -0.50 8.47
CA HIS A 110 -4.44 -0.59 9.17
C HIS A 110 -4.62 -1.87 9.99
N TYR A 111 -4.09 -2.99 9.52
CA TYR A 111 -4.07 -4.24 10.28
C TYR A 111 -3.23 -4.08 11.55
N GLU A 112 -2.04 -3.49 11.43
CA GLU A 112 -1.12 -3.31 12.56
C GLU A 112 -1.63 -2.26 13.55
N ILE A 113 -2.20 -1.14 13.08
CA ILE A 113 -2.84 -0.12 13.93
C ILE A 113 -3.94 -0.75 14.80
N ALA A 114 -4.76 -1.64 14.22
CA ALA A 114 -5.80 -2.35 14.97
C ALA A 114 -5.19 -3.30 16.02
N ALA A 115 -4.24 -4.14 15.61
CA ALA A 115 -3.60 -5.12 16.48
C ALA A 115 -2.83 -4.47 17.64
N TYR A 116 -1.96 -3.49 17.34
CA TYR A 116 -1.21 -2.73 18.34
C TYR A 116 -2.11 -1.93 19.28
N GLY A 117 -3.21 -1.37 18.78
CA GLY A 117 -4.21 -0.69 19.59
C GLY A 117 -4.81 -1.61 20.67
N CYS A 118 -5.12 -2.86 20.31
CA CYS A 118 -5.61 -3.87 21.23
C CYS A 118 -4.55 -4.26 22.27
N VAL A 119 -3.36 -4.71 21.84
CA VAL A 119 -2.35 -5.21 22.78
C VAL A 119 -1.81 -4.11 23.71
N LYS A 120 -1.68 -2.86 23.24
CA LYS A 120 -1.33 -1.71 24.09
C LYS A 120 -2.37 -1.53 25.19
N THR A 121 -3.65 -1.57 24.85
CA THR A 121 -4.74 -1.40 25.82
C THR A 121 -4.70 -2.51 26.87
N TRP A 122 -4.51 -3.76 26.46
CA TRP A 122 -4.44 -4.89 27.37
C TRP A 122 -3.20 -4.87 28.26
N ALA A 123 -2.04 -4.45 27.75
CA ALA A 123 -0.83 -4.23 28.56
C ALA A 123 -1.13 -3.28 29.72
N GLY A 124 -1.83 -2.17 29.44
CA GLY A 124 -2.27 -1.22 30.46
C GLY A 124 -3.22 -1.82 31.50
N LEU A 125 -4.17 -2.65 31.09
CA LEU A 125 -5.12 -3.34 31.97
C LEU A 125 -4.45 -4.44 32.82
N LEU A 126 -3.41 -5.07 32.29
CA LEU A 126 -2.64 -6.11 32.98
C LEU A 126 -1.59 -5.54 33.94
N GLY A 127 -1.29 -4.24 33.83
CA GLY A 127 -0.30 -3.53 34.66
C GLY A 127 1.12 -3.56 34.08
N GLU A 128 1.29 -4.00 32.83
CA GLU A 128 2.56 -4.13 32.13
C GLU A 128 2.98 -2.77 31.53
N LYS A 129 3.35 -1.81 32.38
CA LYS A 129 3.55 -0.40 31.99
C LYS A 129 4.65 -0.19 30.95
N GLU A 130 5.78 -0.87 31.12
CA GLU A 130 6.89 -0.78 30.16
C GLU A 130 6.48 -1.31 28.79
N ALA A 131 5.75 -2.43 28.75
CA ALA A 131 5.21 -2.97 27.50
C ALA A 131 4.17 -2.03 26.88
N GLN A 132 3.29 -1.42 27.68
CA GLN A 132 2.32 -0.44 27.21
C GLN A 132 3.01 0.72 26.48
N ASP A 133 4.10 1.26 27.04
CA ASP A 133 4.84 2.38 26.46
C ASP A 133 5.56 1.98 25.16
N LEU A 134 6.14 0.78 25.11
CA LEU A 134 6.78 0.25 23.90
C LEU A 134 5.77 0.03 22.76
N LEU A 135 4.61 -0.56 23.07
CA LEU A 135 3.53 -0.80 22.11
C LEU A 135 2.90 0.52 21.63
N GLU A 136 2.82 1.54 22.49
CA GLU A 136 2.35 2.87 22.09
C GLU A 136 3.30 3.56 21.12
N ARG A 137 4.62 3.40 21.29
CA ARG A 137 5.60 3.93 20.33
C ARG A 137 5.44 3.29 18.96
N THR A 138 5.30 1.96 18.90
CA THR A 138 5.05 1.27 17.63
C THR A 138 3.74 1.72 17.00
N LEU A 139 2.64 1.73 17.77
CA LEU A 139 1.34 2.19 17.28
C LEU A 139 1.38 3.61 16.68
N ASN A 140 2.18 4.51 17.24
CA ASN A 140 2.32 5.86 16.70
C ASN A 140 3.13 5.87 15.42
N GLU A 141 4.19 5.07 15.32
CA GLU A 141 4.98 4.93 14.09
C GLU A 141 4.13 4.35 12.94
N GLU A 142 3.25 3.37 13.17
CA GLU A 142 2.36 2.85 12.10
C GLU A 142 1.35 3.89 11.63
N LYS A 143 0.81 4.69 12.57
CA LYS A 143 -0.09 5.79 12.20
C LYS A 143 0.61 6.85 11.38
N GLU A 144 1.86 7.17 11.73
CA GLU A 144 2.68 8.11 10.97
C GLU A 144 3.04 7.55 9.59
N ALA A 145 3.28 6.23 9.48
CA ALA A 145 3.52 5.57 8.21
C ALA A 145 2.28 5.62 7.29
N ASP A 146 1.10 5.26 7.80
CA ASP A 146 -0.16 5.36 7.06
C ASP A 146 -0.49 6.80 6.64
N GLN A 147 -0.24 7.78 7.53
CA GLN A 147 -0.42 9.19 7.19
C GLN A 147 0.51 9.61 6.03
N LYS A 148 1.79 9.22 6.07
CA LYS A 148 2.73 9.52 4.98
C LYS A 148 2.29 8.85 3.67
N LEU A 149 1.81 7.61 3.71
CA LEU A 149 1.27 6.93 2.54
C LEU A 149 0.07 7.68 1.96
N THR A 150 -0.82 8.20 2.83
CA THR A 150 -1.97 9.03 2.40
C THR A 150 -1.53 10.33 1.73
N GLU A 151 -0.50 11.00 2.27
CA GLU A 151 0.07 12.22 1.68
C GLU A 151 0.65 11.95 0.29
N ILE A 152 1.47 10.90 0.15
CA ILE A 152 2.05 10.47 -1.12
C ILE A 152 0.96 10.06 -2.13
N ALA A 153 -0.08 9.36 -1.67
CA ALA A 153 -1.21 8.96 -2.51
C ALA A 153 -1.91 10.16 -3.15
N GLY A 154 -2.02 11.28 -2.43
CA GLY A 154 -2.63 12.50 -2.95
C GLY A 154 -1.94 13.02 -4.20
N GLU A 155 -0.61 12.96 -4.25
CA GLU A 155 0.17 13.40 -5.40
C GLU A 155 0.19 12.35 -6.52
N ILE A 156 0.44 11.09 -6.17
CA ILE A 156 0.53 9.98 -7.14
C ILE A 156 -0.80 9.74 -7.86
N ASN A 157 -1.93 9.74 -7.14
CA ASN A 157 -3.23 9.49 -7.77
C ASN A 157 -3.61 10.62 -8.75
N VAL A 158 -3.20 11.86 -8.48
CA VAL A 158 -3.41 12.97 -9.41
C VAL A 158 -2.55 12.81 -10.67
N GLN A 159 -1.30 12.38 -10.53
CA GLN A 159 -0.41 12.10 -11.65
C GLN A 159 -0.97 10.96 -12.52
N ALA A 160 -1.38 9.85 -11.89
CA ALA A 160 -2.00 8.70 -12.55
C ALA A 160 -3.18 9.10 -13.43
N MET A 161 -4.09 9.94 -12.93
CA MET A 161 -5.24 10.42 -13.70
C MET A 161 -4.85 11.33 -14.88
N SER A 162 -3.73 12.04 -14.79
CA SER A 162 -3.30 13.02 -15.81
C SER A 162 -2.57 12.36 -16.97
N GLU A 163 -1.81 11.30 -16.73
CA GLU A 163 -1.04 10.59 -17.75
C GLU A 163 -1.95 9.82 -18.72
N THR A 164 -3.09 9.30 -18.23
CA THR A 164 -4.10 8.62 -19.07
C THR A 164 -4.79 9.60 -20.05
N GLN A 165 -4.89 10.90 -19.73
CA GLN A 165 -5.52 11.89 -20.63
C GLN A 165 -4.62 12.33 -21.79
N THR A 166 -3.30 12.19 -21.66
CA THR A 166 -2.36 12.54 -22.74
C THR A 166 -2.32 11.52 -23.88
N SER A 167 -2.72 10.26 -23.66
CA SER A 167 -2.73 9.24 -24.69
C SER A 167 -3.97 9.28 -25.60
N GLU A 168 -5.10 9.82 -25.13
CA GLU A 168 -6.35 9.90 -25.91
C GLU A 168 -6.43 11.12 -26.85
N SER A 169 -5.54 12.11 -26.69
CA SER A 169 -5.54 13.37 -27.46
C SER A 169 -4.81 13.29 -28.82
N GLY A 170 -4.20 12.15 -29.16
CA GLY A 170 -3.26 12.02 -30.27
C GLY A 170 -3.80 11.52 -31.63
N SER A 171 -5.12 11.37 -31.84
CA SER A 171 -5.66 10.71 -33.05
C SER A 171 -6.72 11.48 -33.86
N GLU A 172 -6.71 12.81 -33.84
CA GLU A 172 -7.48 13.59 -34.83
C GLU A 172 -6.54 14.40 -35.74
N SER A 173 -5.98 13.74 -36.76
CA SER A 173 -5.42 14.42 -37.92
C SER A 173 -5.60 13.60 -39.20
N GLU A 174 -6.76 13.71 -39.85
CA GLU A 174 -6.93 13.37 -41.28
C GLU A 174 -7.89 14.40 -41.92
N GLU A 175 -7.33 15.36 -42.65
CA GLU A 175 -7.46 15.54 -44.10
C GLU A 175 -8.69 16.36 -44.55
N GLU A 176 -8.53 17.68 -44.67
CA GLU A 176 -9.47 18.53 -45.42
C GLU A 176 -9.05 18.62 -46.90
N GLU A 177 -9.78 17.87 -47.72
CA GLU A 177 -9.64 17.68 -49.16
C GLU A 177 -9.93 18.99 -49.94
N GLN A 178 -8.93 19.54 -50.65
CA GLN A 178 -9.14 20.66 -51.59
C GLN A 178 -9.85 20.18 -52.86
N LYS A 179 -11.13 20.54 -53.03
CA LYS A 179 -11.88 20.36 -54.29
C LYS A 179 -11.63 21.52 -55.26
N PRO A 180 -11.25 21.28 -56.54
CA PRO A 180 -11.34 22.31 -57.56
C PRO A 180 -12.74 22.38 -58.18
N ALA A 181 -13.13 23.60 -58.52
CA ALA A 181 -14.44 23.99 -59.01
C ALA A 181 -14.82 23.39 -60.38
N THR A 182 -16.13 23.28 -60.55
CA THR A 182 -16.88 22.61 -61.61
C THR A 182 -16.76 23.26 -62.99
N ARG A 183 -16.65 22.43 -64.05
CA ARG A 183 -16.91 22.84 -65.44
C ARG A 183 -18.22 22.22 -65.93
N SER A 184 -19.24 23.06 -66.04
CA SER A 184 -20.53 22.75 -66.69
C SER A 184 -20.33 22.53 -68.19
N ARG A 185 -20.79 21.37 -68.69
CA ARG A 185 -20.98 21.10 -70.13
C ARG A 185 -22.46 20.75 -70.35
N GLY A 186 -23.26 21.78 -70.64
CA GLY A 186 -24.60 21.63 -71.19
C GLY A 186 -24.53 21.19 -72.65
N LYS A 187 -25.10 20.02 -72.96
CA LYS A 187 -25.24 19.44 -74.29
C LYS A 187 -26.64 19.79 -74.80
N ALA A 188 -26.76 20.69 -75.76
CA ALA A 188 -28.01 20.95 -76.48
C ALA A 188 -27.89 20.42 -77.92
N ARG A 189 -28.91 19.66 -78.33
CA ARG A 189 -29.04 18.96 -79.63
C ARG A 189 -29.63 19.90 -80.69
N SER A 190 -29.33 19.54 -81.96
CA SER A 190 -30.20 19.62 -83.15
C SER A 190 -30.36 20.96 -83.87
N ALA A 191 -29.91 21.03 -85.13
CA ALA A 191 -30.80 21.19 -86.29
C ALA A 191 -30.08 20.82 -87.61
N ARG A 192 -30.91 20.54 -88.60
CA ARG A 192 -30.72 19.80 -89.85
C ARG A 192 -30.76 20.79 -91.04
N ALA A 193 -29.91 20.60 -92.04
CA ALA A 193 -30.17 20.87 -93.46
C ALA A 193 -29.02 20.26 -94.29
#